data_AF-A0A3N1PVT0-F1
#
_entry.id   AF-A0A3N1PVT0-F1
#
_cell.length_a   1.000
_cell.length_b   1.000
_cell.length_c   1.000
_cell.angle_alpha   90.00
_cell.angle_beta   90.00
_cell.angle_gamma   90.00
#
_symmetry.space_group_name_H-M   'P 1'
#
loop_
_entity.id
_entity.type
_entity.pdbx_description
1 polymer ?
#
loop_
_entity_poly.entity_id
_entity_poly.type
_entity_poly.pdbx_seq_one_letter_code
_entity_poly.pdbx_strand_id
1 'polypeptide(L)'
;MARQWDPEQHTFVDSFPAAPARPKVLAAATRLFYEEGVRTVGVDRLTTEAQVTKATFYKHFASRDSLVQEYIDLLCAKDQQALAGAVKTGTTARGVIDAVVELVAGEILAPGYRGSALLNAVAAYPDRDHPVQVRMSAHAASRRPHSRAVCGAPAGRSPFSSQRPCP
;
A
#
# COMPACT_ATOMS: atom_id res chain seq x y z
N MET A 1 18.02 -16.49 2.79
CA MET A 1 16.74 -17.23 2.87
C MET A 1 15.64 -16.24 2.53
N ALA A 2 15.12 -16.31 1.31
CA ALA A 2 14.11 -15.39 0.80
C ALA A 2 12.85 -15.52 1.67
N ARG A 3 12.40 -14.42 2.28
CA ARG A 3 11.06 -14.39 2.84
C ARG A 3 10.12 -14.54 1.64
N GLN A 4 9.50 -15.71 1.57
CA GLN A 4 8.38 -16.00 0.67
C GLN A 4 7.44 -14.80 0.74
N TRP A 5 7.23 -14.11 -0.38
CA TRP A 5 6.06 -13.26 -0.48
C TRP A 5 4.86 -14.17 -0.24
N ASP A 6 4.12 -13.84 0.81
CA ASP A 6 2.98 -14.60 1.26
C ASP A 6 1.73 -13.81 0.87
N PRO A 7 0.88 -14.32 -0.05
CA PRO A 7 -0.39 -13.68 -0.36
C PRO A 7 -1.22 -13.45 0.91
N GLU A 8 -0.99 -14.22 1.98
CA GLU A 8 -1.69 -14.08 3.26
C GLU A 8 -1.33 -12.81 4.05
N GLN A 9 -0.18 -12.16 3.79
CA GLN A 9 0.18 -10.90 4.47
C GLN A 9 -0.45 -9.65 3.86
N HIS A 10 -0.90 -9.71 2.59
CA HIS A 10 -1.70 -8.65 1.98
C HIS A 10 -3.20 -8.95 2.02
N THR A 11 -3.60 -10.23 1.99
CA THR A 11 -4.98 -10.68 2.18
C THR A 11 -5.05 -11.64 3.36
N PHE A 12 -5.45 -11.16 4.54
CA PHE A 12 -5.89 -12.07 5.57
C PHE A 12 -7.30 -12.56 5.20
N VAL A 13 -7.36 -13.77 4.66
CA VAL A 13 -8.57 -14.60 4.61
C VAL A 13 -8.31 -15.83 5.47
N ASP A 14 -8.22 -15.67 6.78
CA ASP A 14 -8.72 -16.75 7.62
C ASP A 14 -10.24 -16.78 7.47
N SER A 15 -10.76 -17.97 7.22
CA SER A 15 -12.19 -18.22 7.19
C SER A 15 -12.80 -17.79 8.52
N PHE A 16 -13.52 -16.65 8.55
CA PHE A 16 -14.24 -16.21 9.76
C PHE A 16 -15.73 -16.49 9.64
N PRO A 17 -16.22 -17.62 10.14
CA PRO A 17 -17.64 -17.76 10.44
C PRO A 17 -18.15 -16.72 11.47
N ALA A 18 -17.25 -15.95 12.12
CA ALA A 18 -17.59 -14.99 13.18
C ALA A 18 -17.20 -13.50 12.93
N ALA A 19 -16.52 -13.15 11.83
CA ALA A 19 -16.15 -11.75 11.60
C ALA A 19 -17.40 -10.92 11.28
N PRO A 20 -17.54 -9.70 11.84
CA PRO A 20 -18.61 -8.79 11.46
C PRO A 20 -18.61 -8.57 9.94
N ALA A 21 -19.78 -8.31 9.37
CA ALA A 21 -19.94 -8.18 7.92
C ALA A 21 -19.04 -7.09 7.30
N ARG A 22 -18.70 -6.04 8.05
CA ARG A 22 -17.85 -4.94 7.60
C ARG A 22 -16.41 -5.37 7.25
N PRO A 23 -15.64 -6.03 8.15
CA PRO A 23 -14.36 -6.64 7.79
C PRO A 23 -14.40 -7.59 6.60
N LYS A 24 -15.45 -8.43 6.46
CA LYS A 24 -15.58 -9.35 5.33
C LYS A 24 -15.67 -8.61 4.00
N VAL A 25 -16.48 -7.56 3.94
CA VAL A 25 -16.63 -6.72 2.75
C VAL A 25 -15.32 -6.00 2.43
N LEU A 26 -14.61 -5.46 3.43
CA LEU A 26 -13.33 -4.78 3.20
C LEU A 26 -12.23 -5.75 2.72
N ALA A 27 -12.21 -6.99 3.22
CA ALA A 27 -11.30 -8.03 2.75
C ALA A 27 -11.58 -8.42 1.30
N ALA A 28 -12.86 -8.67 0.97
CA ALA A 28 -13.29 -8.93 -0.41
C ALA A 28 -12.94 -7.78 -1.34
N ALA A 29 -13.17 -6.54 -0.91
CA ALA A 29 -12.82 -5.34 -1.66
C ALA A 29 -11.32 -5.23 -1.90
N THR A 30 -10.50 -5.49 -0.88
CA THR A 30 -9.03 -5.44 -0.99
C THR A 30 -8.51 -6.39 -2.06
N ARG A 31 -9.06 -7.61 -2.09
CA ARG A 31 -8.70 -8.64 -3.08
C ARG A 31 -9.18 -8.26 -4.48
N LEU A 32 -10.47 -8.01 -4.63
CA LEU A 32 -11.09 -7.75 -5.94
C LEU A 32 -10.59 -6.45 -6.57
N PHE A 33 -10.40 -5.38 -5.79
CA PHE A 33 -9.89 -4.12 -6.31
C PHE A 33 -8.45 -4.22 -6.80
N TYR A 34 -7.64 -5.08 -6.19
CA TYR A 34 -6.26 -5.29 -6.62
C TYR A 34 -6.17 -6.24 -7.82
N GLU A 35 -7.00 -7.28 -7.87
CA GLU A 35 -7.01 -8.28 -8.96
C GLU A 35 -7.71 -7.77 -10.23
N GLU A 36 -8.89 -7.17 -10.08
CA GLU A 36 -9.81 -6.83 -11.18
C GLU A 36 -9.84 -5.31 -11.44
N GLY A 37 -9.40 -4.49 -10.48
CA GLY A 37 -9.37 -3.03 -10.56
C GLY A 37 -10.53 -2.35 -9.81
N VAL A 38 -10.27 -1.15 -9.27
CA VAL A 38 -11.28 -0.46 -8.44
C VAL A 38 -12.54 -0.13 -9.23
N ARG A 39 -12.43 0.32 -10.49
CA ARG A 39 -13.58 0.80 -11.30
C ARG A 39 -14.50 -0.30 -11.82
N THR A 40 -13.95 -1.48 -12.08
CA THR A 40 -14.65 -2.63 -12.69
C THR A 40 -15.52 -3.37 -11.67
N VAL A 41 -15.08 -3.41 -10.42
CA VAL A 41 -15.77 -4.15 -9.35
C VAL A 41 -16.98 -3.37 -8.82
N GLY A 42 -18.17 -3.94 -9.03
CA GLY A 42 -19.44 -3.42 -8.53
C GLY A 42 -19.82 -3.97 -7.15
N VAL A 43 -20.86 -3.37 -6.53
CA VAL A 43 -21.39 -3.79 -5.22
C VAL A 43 -21.84 -5.25 -5.23
N ASP A 44 -22.46 -5.72 -6.31
CA ASP A 44 -22.99 -7.08 -6.43
C ASP A 44 -21.87 -8.11 -6.28
N ARG A 45 -20.78 -7.93 -7.04
CA ARG A 45 -19.58 -8.76 -6.96
C ARG A 45 -18.97 -8.77 -5.55
N LEU A 46 -18.88 -7.61 -4.91
CA LEU A 46 -18.40 -7.47 -3.54
C LEU A 46 -19.26 -8.24 -2.54
N THR A 47 -20.59 -8.13 -2.66
CA THR A 47 -21.53 -8.81 -1.76
C THR A 47 -21.51 -10.32 -1.93
N THR A 48 -21.38 -10.81 -3.17
CA THR A 48 -21.23 -12.24 -3.46
C THR A 48 -19.95 -12.80 -2.84
N GLU A 49 -18.82 -12.14 -3.06
CA GLU A 49 -17.53 -12.57 -2.53
C GLU A 49 -17.49 -12.53 -1.00
N ALA A 50 -18.00 -11.45 -0.40
CA ALA A 50 -18.03 -11.28 1.05
C ALA A 50 -19.11 -12.14 1.74
N GLN A 51 -19.95 -12.84 0.98
CA GLN A 51 -21.09 -13.62 1.47
C GLN A 51 -22.04 -12.79 2.36
N VAL A 52 -22.35 -11.57 1.92
CA VAL A 52 -23.28 -10.67 2.62
C VAL A 52 -24.40 -10.23 1.68
N THR A 53 -25.51 -9.76 2.23
CA THR A 53 -26.57 -9.15 1.41
C THR A 53 -26.24 -7.70 1.06
N LYS A 54 -26.85 -7.15 0.00
CA LYS A 54 -26.77 -5.71 -0.31
C LYS A 54 -27.28 -4.85 0.85
N ALA A 55 -28.34 -5.27 1.54
CA ALA A 55 -28.85 -4.55 2.70
C ALA A 55 -27.79 -4.48 3.83
N THR A 56 -27.08 -5.59 4.07
CA THR A 56 -25.96 -5.64 5.03
C THR A 56 -24.80 -4.75 4.57
N PHE A 57 -24.48 -4.73 3.28
CA PHE A 57 -23.46 -3.84 2.73
C PHE A 57 -23.80 -2.37 3.00
N TYR A 58 -25.00 -1.93 2.62
CA TYR A 58 -25.42 -0.53 2.76
C TYR A 58 -25.62 -0.11 4.23
N LYS A 59 -25.84 -1.08 5.14
CA LYS A 59 -25.82 -0.83 6.60
C LYS A 59 -24.44 -0.43 7.11
N HIS A 60 -23.36 -0.92 6.48
CA HIS A 60 -21.98 -0.66 6.90
C HIS A 60 -21.26 0.39 6.07
N PHE A 61 -21.61 0.53 4.80
CA PHE A 61 -21.00 1.45 3.86
C PHE A 61 -22.10 2.24 3.14
N ALA A 62 -22.13 3.55 3.34
CA ALA A 62 -23.15 4.41 2.73
C ALA A 62 -23.13 4.35 1.19
N SER A 63 -21.95 4.11 0.61
CA SER A 63 -21.77 3.93 -0.83
C SER A 63 -20.56 3.06 -1.14
N ARG A 64 -20.45 2.61 -2.40
CA ARG A 64 -19.21 1.99 -2.89
C ARG A 64 -18.01 2.92 -2.72
N ASP A 65 -18.19 4.21 -2.95
CA ASP A 65 -17.10 5.17 -2.82
C ASP A 65 -16.65 5.35 -1.37
N SER A 66 -17.54 5.18 -0.39
CA SER A 66 -17.12 5.11 1.03
C SER A 66 -16.24 3.89 1.31
N LEU A 67 -16.55 2.73 0.71
CA LEU A 67 -15.71 1.54 0.82
C LEU A 67 -14.35 1.73 0.12
N VAL A 68 -14.33 2.39 -1.05
CA VAL A 68 -13.07 2.71 -1.74
C VAL A 68 -12.20 3.62 -0.88
N GLN A 69 -12.78 4.64 -0.25
CA GLN A 69 -12.05 5.53 0.65
C GLN A 69 -11.41 4.76 1.81
N GLU A 70 -12.17 3.86 2.45
CA GLU A 70 -11.63 3.00 3.51
C GLU A 70 -10.55 2.04 3.03
N TYR A 71 -10.70 1.50 1.82
CA TYR A 71 -9.67 0.67 1.19
C TYR A 71 -8.37 1.45 1.00
N ILE A 72 -8.44 2.71 0.54
CA ILE A 72 -7.26 3.58 0.41
C ILE A 72 -6.65 3.87 1.79
N ASP A 73 -7.47 4.18 2.79
CA ASP A 73 -6.99 4.43 4.15
C ASP A 73 -6.26 3.21 4.73
N LEU A 74 -6.77 1.99 4.47
CA LEU A 74 -6.11 0.73 4.83
C LEU A 74 -4.75 0.58 4.15
N LEU A 75 -4.67 0.82 2.84
CA LEU A 75 -3.41 0.72 2.09
C LEU A 75 -2.36 1.73 2.57
N CYS A 76 -2.78 2.98 2.81
CA CYS A 76 -1.92 4.03 3.35
C CYS A 76 -1.38 3.65 4.73
N ALA A 77 -2.23 3.14 5.62
CA ALA A 77 -1.80 2.70 6.95
C ALA A 77 -0.80 1.54 6.89
N LYS A 78 -1.03 0.55 6.01
CA LYS A 78 -0.09 -0.57 5.80
C LYS A 78 1.27 -0.09 5.30
N ASP A 79 1.30 0.78 4.28
CA ASP A 79 2.54 1.34 3.75
C ASP A 79 3.30 2.17 4.80
N GLN A 80 2.59 2.98 5.59
CA GLN A 80 3.19 3.73 6.71
C GLN A 80 3.80 2.80 7.76
N GLN A 81 3.08 1.75 8.15
CA GLN A 81 3.57 0.79 9.14
C GLN A 81 4.80 0.02 8.63
N ALA A 82 4.77 -0.43 7.37
CA ALA A 82 5.89 -1.14 6.75
C ALA A 82 7.14 -0.25 6.65
N LEU A 83 6.97 1.00 6.19
CA LEU A 83 8.06 1.98 6.12
C LEU A 83 8.62 2.31 7.50
N ALA A 84 7.76 2.57 8.49
CA ALA A 84 8.20 2.84 9.86
C ALA A 84 8.94 1.64 10.46
N GLY A 85 8.53 0.41 10.13
CA GLY A 85 9.23 -0.81 10.49
C GLY A 85 10.64 -0.87 9.89
N ALA A 86 10.76 -0.66 8.57
CA ALA A 86 12.05 -0.67 7.87
C ALA A 86 12.99 0.45 8.35
N VAL A 87 12.47 1.62 8.69
CA VAL A 87 13.30 2.72 9.21
C VAL A 87 13.85 2.39 10.60
N LYS A 88 13.11 1.64 11.44
CA LYS A 88 13.57 1.23 12.77
C LYS A 88 14.64 0.14 12.75
N THR A 89 14.77 -0.63 11.67
CA THR A 89 15.80 -1.68 11.57
C THR A 89 17.18 -1.13 11.22
N GLY A 90 17.24 0.03 10.54
CA GLY A 90 18.48 0.67 10.16
C GLY A 90 19.09 1.49 11.30
N THR A 91 20.35 1.20 11.65
CA THR A 91 21.12 1.98 12.64
C THR A 91 21.98 3.08 12.01
N THR A 92 22.11 3.07 10.68
CA THR A 92 22.82 4.08 9.87
C THR A 92 21.94 4.55 8.72
N ALA A 93 22.23 5.73 8.15
CA ALA A 93 21.49 6.22 6.99
C ALA A 93 21.51 5.22 5.81
N ARG A 94 22.66 4.57 5.56
CA ARG A 94 22.77 3.54 4.54
C ARG A 94 21.95 2.30 4.89
N GLY A 95 21.98 1.85 6.14
CA GLY A 95 21.19 0.71 6.60
C GLY A 95 19.68 0.96 6.50
N VAL A 96 19.21 2.19 6.72
CA VAL A 96 17.81 2.57 6.48
C VAL A 96 17.47 2.50 4.99
N ILE A 97 18.33 3.00 4.11
CA ILE A 97 18.13 2.90 2.65
C ILE A 97 18.03 1.43 2.24
N ASP A 98 18.97 0.62 2.67
CA ASP A 98 19.01 -0.80 2.31
C ASP A 98 17.76 -1.53 2.83
N ALA A 99 17.30 -1.25 4.06
CA ALA A 99 16.06 -1.82 4.60
C ALA A 99 14.80 -1.41 3.82
N VAL A 100 14.73 -0.15 3.37
CA VAL A 100 13.60 0.33 2.55
C VAL A 100 13.65 -0.28 1.14
N VAL A 101 14.84 -0.39 0.55
CA VAL A 101 15.03 -1.06 -0.75
C VAL A 101 14.63 -2.53 -0.67
N GLU A 102 15.04 -3.24 0.38
CA GLU A 102 14.65 -4.64 0.60
C GLU A 102 13.14 -4.79 0.80
N LEU A 103 12.50 -3.89 1.53
CA LEU A 103 11.05 -3.87 1.70
C LEU A 103 10.33 -3.78 0.34
N VAL A 104 10.72 -2.80 -0.49
CA VAL A 104 10.10 -2.58 -1.81
C VAL A 104 10.45 -3.70 -2.78
N ALA A 105 11.70 -4.18 -2.78
CA ALA A 105 12.12 -5.28 -3.62
C ALA A 105 11.38 -6.57 -3.28
N GLY A 106 11.13 -6.84 -2.00
CA GLY A 106 10.32 -7.97 -1.54
C GLY A 106 8.89 -7.92 -2.07
N GLU A 107 8.28 -6.72 -2.13
CA GLU A 107 6.95 -6.54 -2.71
C GLU A 107 6.95 -6.71 -4.23
N ILE A 108 7.93 -6.16 -4.94
CA ILE A 108 7.98 -6.22 -6.42
C ILE A 108 8.30 -7.63 -6.94
N LEU A 109 9.21 -8.34 -6.25
CA LEU A 109 9.65 -9.68 -6.66
C LEU A 109 8.68 -10.79 -6.23
N ALA A 110 7.63 -10.42 -5.51
CA ALA A 110 6.51 -11.27 -5.17
C ALA A 110 5.85 -11.92 -6.40
N PRO A 111 5.55 -13.23 -6.36
CA PRO A 111 4.58 -13.83 -7.26
C PRO A 111 3.27 -13.03 -7.26
N GLY A 112 2.62 -12.85 -8.41
CA GLY A 112 1.34 -12.14 -8.46
C GLY A 112 1.40 -10.63 -8.20
N TYR A 113 2.59 -10.01 -8.17
CA TYR A 113 2.70 -8.56 -8.16
C TYR A 113 2.05 -7.95 -9.41
N ARG A 114 1.13 -7.01 -9.21
CA ARG A 114 0.36 -6.33 -10.28
C ARG A 114 0.61 -4.82 -10.28
N GLY A 115 1.78 -4.41 -9.79
CA GLY A 115 2.07 -3.00 -9.50
C GLY A 115 1.65 -2.60 -8.10
N SER A 116 1.94 -1.36 -7.72
CA SER A 116 1.55 -0.84 -6.40
C SER A 116 0.02 -0.71 -6.31
N ALA A 117 -0.57 -1.33 -5.29
CA ALA A 117 -2.01 -1.22 -5.03
C ALA A 117 -2.48 0.24 -4.88
N LEU A 118 -1.67 1.08 -4.20
CA LEU A 118 -1.96 2.51 -4.05
C LEU A 118 -1.95 3.24 -5.39
N LEU A 119 -0.90 3.07 -6.21
CA LEU A 119 -0.81 3.75 -7.49
C LEU A 119 -1.88 3.29 -8.48
N ASN A 120 -2.17 1.99 -8.50
CA ASN A 120 -3.25 1.42 -9.33
C ASN A 120 -4.61 2.00 -8.93
N ALA A 121 -4.88 2.11 -7.63
CA ALA A 121 -6.13 2.68 -7.14
C ALA A 121 -6.23 4.18 -7.44
N VAL A 122 -5.14 4.95 -7.29
CA VAL A 122 -5.10 6.39 -7.61
C VAL A 122 -5.29 6.65 -9.11
N ALA A 123 -4.71 5.81 -9.97
CA ALA A 123 -4.85 5.91 -11.43
C ALA A 123 -6.32 5.79 -11.89
N ALA A 124 -7.19 5.16 -11.10
CA ALA A 124 -8.62 5.09 -11.40
C ALA A 124 -9.36 6.44 -11.24
N TYR A 125 -8.79 7.39 -10.48
CA TYR A 125 -9.43 8.65 -10.09
C TYR A 125 -8.58 9.86 -10.50
N PRO A 126 -8.65 10.31 -11.77
CA PRO A 126 -7.78 11.39 -12.27
C PRO A 126 -8.10 12.78 -11.72
N ASP A 127 -9.32 12.98 -11.20
CA ASP A 127 -9.75 14.25 -10.61
C ASP A 127 -9.02 14.51 -9.29
N ARG A 128 -8.28 15.61 -9.21
CA ARG A 128 -7.45 15.99 -8.06
C ARG A 128 -8.25 16.29 -6.80
N ASP A 129 -9.48 16.74 -6.94
CA ASP A 129 -10.35 17.05 -5.82
C ASP A 129 -11.10 15.80 -5.31
N HIS A 130 -10.95 14.66 -6.01
CA HIS A 130 -11.54 13.41 -5.59
C HIS A 130 -10.99 12.97 -4.21
N PRO A 131 -11.84 12.48 -3.29
CA PRO A 131 -11.42 12.10 -1.94
C PRO A 131 -10.28 11.06 -1.86
N VAL A 132 -10.09 10.26 -2.91
CA VAL A 132 -8.95 9.32 -3.04
C VAL A 132 -7.63 10.06 -3.29
N GLN A 133 -7.62 11.07 -4.16
CA GLN A 133 -6.43 11.88 -4.45
C GLN A 133 -6.01 12.71 -3.24
N VAL A 134 -6.99 13.26 -2.50
CA VAL A 134 -6.74 13.99 -1.25
C VAL A 134 -6.05 13.09 -0.21
N ARG A 135 -6.56 11.87 0.00
CA ARG A 135 -5.94 10.88 0.91
C ARG A 135 -4.54 10.49 0.48
N MET A 136 -4.32 10.24 -0.80
CA MET A 136 -2.99 9.92 -1.32
C MET A 136 -2.00 11.07 -1.11
N SER A 137 -2.45 12.31 -1.29
CA SER A 137 -1.63 13.50 -1.04
C SER A 137 -1.24 13.63 0.44
N ALA A 138 -2.18 13.35 1.35
CA ALA A 138 -1.91 13.31 2.79
C ALA A 138 -0.91 12.19 3.15
N HIS A 139 -1.04 11.01 2.55
CA HIS A 139 -0.12 9.90 2.73
C HIS A 139 1.29 10.20 2.20
N ALA A 140 1.40 10.82 1.02
CA ALA A 140 2.69 11.26 0.49
C ALA A 140 3.36 12.30 1.42
N ALA A 141 2.57 13.19 2.03
CA ALA A 141 3.09 14.15 3.00
C ALA A 141 3.61 13.48 4.29
N SER A 142 2.92 12.46 4.80
CA SER A 142 3.33 11.73 6.02
C SER A 142 4.64 10.95 5.85
N ARG A 143 5.02 10.59 4.62
CA ARG A 143 6.31 9.92 4.32
C ARG A 143 7.51 10.88 4.31
N ARG A 144 7.31 12.20 4.19
CA ARG A 144 8.41 13.18 4.06
C ARG A 144 9.43 13.18 5.21
N PRO A 145 9.06 13.04 6.50
CA PRO A 145 10.03 13.02 7.60
C PRO A 145 11.04 11.88 7.49
N HIS A 146 10.61 10.70 7.04
CA HIS A 146 11.48 9.54 6.84
C HIS A 146 12.55 9.81 5.76
N SER A 147 12.17 10.50 4.67
CA SER A 147 13.11 10.87 3.61
C SER A 147 14.19 11.87 4.06
N ARG A 148 13.84 12.82 4.94
CA ARG A 148 14.80 13.81 5.48
C ARG A 148 15.77 13.19 6.48
N ALA A 149 15.33 12.23 7.27
CA ALA A 149 16.19 11.51 8.23
C ALA A 149 17.32 10.74 7.52
N VAL A 150 17.05 10.25 6.31
CA VAL A 150 18.03 9.51 5.50
C VAL A 150 19.02 10.45 4.80
N CYS A 151 18.54 11.57 4.24
CA CYS A 151 19.40 12.53 3.52
C CYS A 151 20.16 13.52 4.44
N GLY A 152 19.86 13.53 5.75
CA GLY A 152 20.47 14.43 6.73
C GLY A 152 21.79 13.95 7.35
N ALA A 153 22.25 12.73 7.04
CA ALA A 153 23.60 12.31 7.41
C ALA A 153 24.62 13.11 6.59
N PRO A 154 25.70 13.65 7.19
CA PRO A 154 26.69 14.42 6.44
C PRO A 154 27.18 13.57 5.29
N ALA A 155 27.08 14.11 4.07
CA ALA A 155 27.59 13.49 2.86
C ALA A 155 29.06 13.13 3.08
N GLY A 156 29.31 11.86 3.43
CA GLY A 156 30.65 11.30 3.44
C GLY A 156 31.23 11.52 2.05
N ARG A 157 32.42 12.14 1.99
CA ARG A 157 33.11 12.48 0.75
C ARG A 157 32.97 11.37 -0.28
N SER A 158 32.44 11.72 -1.44
CA SER A 158 32.43 10.86 -2.62
C SER A 158 33.85 10.34 -2.90
N PRO A 159 34.04 9.02 -3.09
CA PRO A 159 35.31 8.46 -3.54
C PRO A 159 35.55 8.71 -5.05
N PHE A 160 34.60 9.31 -5.77
CA PHE A 160 34.69 9.59 -7.22
C PHE A 160 35.25 10.99 -7.55
N SER A 161 36.22 11.49 -6.76
CA SER A 161 36.95 12.74 -7.06
C SER A 161 38.33 12.49 -7.69
N SER A 162 38.42 11.55 -8.63
CA SER A 162 39.59 11.49 -9.53
C SER A 162 39.14 11.56 -10.99
N GLN A 163 38.76 12.77 -11.41
CA GLN A 163 38.87 13.14 -12.82
C GLN A 163 40.36 13.17 -13.15
N ARG A 164 40.85 12.20 -13.93
CA ARG A 164 42.08 12.38 -14.69
C ARG A 164 41.69 13.07 -16.01
N PRO A 165 42.34 14.18 -16.39
CA PRO A 165 42.14 14.74 -17.72
C PRO A 165 42.72 13.79 -18.78
N CYS A 166 41.97 13.54 -19.85
CA CYS A 166 42.49 12.85 -21.04
C CYS A 166 43.59 13.70 -21.69
N PRO A 167 44.78 13.15 -21.98
CA PRO A 167 45.58 13.54 -23.13
C PRO A 167 45.12 12.85 -24.42
#